data_AF-A0A957SNI5-F1
#
_entry.id   AF-A0A957SNI5-F1
#
_cell.length_a   1.000
_cell.length_b   1.000
_cell.length_c   1.000
_cell.angle_alpha   90.00
_cell.angle_beta   90.00
_cell.angle_gamma   90.00
#
_symmetry.space_group_name_H-M   'P 1'
#
loop_
_entity.id
_entity.type
_entity.pdbx_description
1 polymer ?
#
loop_
_entity_poly.entity_id
_entity_poly.type
_entity_poly.pdbx_seq_one_letter_code
_entity_poly.pdbx_strand_id
1 'polypeptide(L)'
;MIRRATESVENHLQEEDATKYNAARCMFWSGLGRWGRINIIMLVTIVSFVLVLGVLVFFHELGHYWVARRNGIVVEEFGMGYP
;
A
#
# COMPACT_ATOMS: atom_id res chain seq x y z
N MET A 1 -6.33 -40.64 47.80
CA MET A 1 -6.68 -39.20 47.85
C MET A 1 -5.68 -38.35 47.06
N ILE A 2 -4.37 -38.58 47.22
CA ILE A 2 -3.28 -37.81 46.56
C ILE A 2 -3.34 -37.86 45.03
N ARG A 3 -3.63 -39.03 44.43
CA ARG A 3 -3.71 -39.19 42.97
C ARG A 3 -4.74 -38.26 42.29
N ARG A 4 -5.88 -38.00 42.94
CA ARG A 4 -6.88 -37.06 42.40
C ARG A 4 -6.40 -35.62 42.43
N ALA A 5 -5.56 -35.25 43.40
CA ALA A 5 -4.96 -33.93 43.44
C ALA A 5 -3.91 -33.75 42.33
N THR A 6 -3.12 -34.79 42.05
CA THR A 6 -2.15 -34.78 40.94
C THR A 6 -2.83 -34.67 39.58
N GLU A 7 -3.88 -35.46 39.33
CA GLU A 7 -4.67 -35.39 38.09
C GLU A 7 -5.32 -34.00 37.91
N SER A 8 -5.77 -33.37 39.00
CA SER A 8 -6.30 -32.00 38.94
C SER A 8 -5.23 -30.97 38.55
N VAL A 9 -4.01 -31.10 39.08
CA VAL A 9 -2.91 -30.18 38.76
C VAL A 9 -2.43 -30.36 37.31
N GLU A 10 -2.32 -31.59 36.83
CA GLU A 10 -1.90 -31.88 35.45
C GLU A 10 -2.91 -31.35 34.41
N ASN A 11 -4.21 -31.50 34.68
CA ASN A 11 -5.27 -30.94 33.83
C ASN A 11 -5.23 -29.41 33.77
N HIS A 12 -4.96 -28.73 34.90
CA HIS A 12 -4.84 -27.27 34.93
C HIS A 12 -3.64 -26.77 34.12
N LEU A 13 -2.50 -27.47 34.20
CA LEU A 13 -1.31 -27.11 33.41
C LEU A 13 -1.56 -27.29 31.90
N GLN A 14 -2.25 -28.38 31.50
CA GLN A 14 -2.64 -28.59 30.09
C GLN A 14 -3.61 -27.52 29.57
N GLU A 15 -4.57 -27.09 30.38
CA GLU A 15 -5.54 -26.06 29.99
C GLU A 15 -4.89 -24.67 29.85
N GLU A 16 -3.91 -24.35 30.71
CA GLU A 16 -3.11 -23.13 30.57
C GLU A 16 -2.29 -23.11 29.29
N ASP A 17 -1.62 -24.22 28.93
CA ASP A 17 -0.79 -24.30 27.74
C ASP A 17 -1.61 -24.24 26.45
N ALA A 18 -2.77 -24.90 26.43
CA ALA A 18 -3.73 -24.80 25.33
C ALA A 18 -4.24 -23.36 25.16
N THR A 19 -4.51 -22.67 26.27
CA THR A 19 -4.98 -21.27 26.26
C THR A 19 -3.87 -20.33 25.77
N LYS A 20 -2.63 -20.53 26.21
CA LYS A 20 -1.45 -19.76 25.75
C LYS A 20 -1.20 -19.98 24.26
N TYR A 21 -1.28 -21.21 23.77
CA TYR A 21 -1.10 -21.53 22.35
C TYR A 21 -2.21 -20.91 21.48
N ASN A 22 -3.47 -21.01 21.90
CA ASN A 22 -4.61 -20.43 21.18
C ASN A 22 -4.57 -18.90 21.23
N ALA A 23 -4.18 -18.29 22.34
CA ALA A 23 -3.96 -16.84 22.47
C ALA A 23 -2.80 -16.36 21.58
N ALA A 24 -1.68 -17.09 21.55
CA ALA A 24 -0.54 -16.80 20.68
C ALA A 24 -0.92 -16.91 19.20
N ARG A 25 -1.71 -17.92 18.81
CA ARG A 25 -2.28 -18.05 17.46
C ARG A 25 -3.22 -16.92 17.10
N CYS A 26 -4.09 -16.48 18.01
CA CYS A 26 -5.00 -15.35 17.79
C CYS A 26 -4.24 -14.00 17.67
N MET A 27 -3.19 -13.79 18.46
CA MET A 27 -2.32 -12.62 18.31
C MET A 27 -1.55 -12.63 17.00
N PHE A 28 -1.03 -13.80 16.58
CA PHE A 28 -0.28 -13.92 15.33
C PHE A 28 -1.16 -13.73 14.08
N TRP A 29 -2.42 -14.18 14.11
CA TRP A 29 -3.35 -14.08 12.98
C TRP A 29 -4.15 -12.77 12.89
N SER A 30 -4.28 -12.01 13.98
CA SER A 30 -5.05 -10.75 13.97
C SER A 30 -4.24 -9.53 13.47
N GLY A 31 -2.90 -9.57 13.54
CA GLY A 31 -2.05 -8.39 13.26
C GLY A 31 -1.29 -8.38 11.93
N LEU A 32 -0.96 -9.52 11.32
CA LEU A 32 0.09 -9.57 10.29
C LEU A 32 -0.35 -10.03 8.88
N GLY A 33 -1.60 -10.49 8.72
CA GLY A 33 -2.02 -11.18 7.49
C GLY A 33 -2.60 -10.32 6.36
N ARG A 34 -2.60 -8.98 6.45
CA ARG A 34 -3.34 -8.12 5.51
C ARG A 34 -2.56 -6.96 4.90
N TRP A 35 -1.24 -6.97 4.97
CA TRP A 35 -0.42 -5.87 4.43
C TRP A 35 0.20 -6.18 3.06
N GLY A 36 0.19 -7.45 2.62
CA GLY A 36 0.90 -7.89 1.41
C GLY A 36 0.08 -7.99 0.11
N ARG A 37 -1.21 -7.64 0.11
CA ARG A 37 -2.03 -7.74 -1.10
C ARG A 37 -2.06 -6.41 -1.84
N ILE A 38 -1.04 -6.19 -2.67
CA ILE A 38 -1.06 -5.13 -3.70
C ILE A 38 -2.07 -5.57 -4.76
N ASN A 39 -3.16 -4.82 -4.89
CA ASN A 39 -4.17 -5.09 -5.89
C ASN A 39 -3.70 -4.58 -7.25
N ILE A 40 -3.96 -5.34 -8.32
CA ILE A 40 -3.73 -4.90 -9.71
C ILE A 40 -4.40 -3.53 -9.96
N ILE A 41 -5.57 -3.30 -9.35
CA ILE A 41 -6.30 -2.04 -9.42
C ILE A 41 -5.45 -0.86 -8.91
N MET A 42 -4.66 -1.04 -7.84
CA MET A 42 -3.79 0.02 -7.31
C MET A 42 -2.62 0.34 -8.25
N LEU A 43 -2.10 -0.65 -8.97
CA LEU A 43 -1.07 -0.41 -9.98
C LEU A 43 -1.65 0.33 -11.19
N VAL A 44 -2.83 -0.09 -11.66
CA VAL A 44 -3.52 0.56 -12.78
C VAL A 44 -3.89 2.01 -12.43
N THR A 45 -4.36 2.29 -11.22
CA THR A 45 -4.69 3.67 -10.81
C THR A 45 -3.45 4.56 -10.82
N ILE A 46 -2.34 4.12 -10.23
CA ILE A 46 -1.09 4.89 -10.19
C ILE A 46 -0.56 5.13 -11.61
N VAL A 47 -0.51 4.10 -12.45
CA VAL A 47 -0.04 4.22 -13.84
C VAL A 47 -0.94 5.15 -14.64
N SER A 48 -2.26 5.01 -14.51
CA SER A 48 -3.22 5.86 -15.22
C SER A 48 -3.11 7.34 -14.81
N PHE A 49 -2.88 7.61 -13.52
CA PHE A 49 -2.68 8.96 -13.01
C PHE A 49 -1.44 9.63 -13.61
N VAL A 50 -0.30 8.92 -13.62
CA VAL A 50 0.95 9.45 -14.21
C VAL A 50 0.80 9.65 -15.72
N LEU A 51 0.12 8.73 -16.41
CA LEU A 51 -0.14 8.86 -17.85
C LEU A 51 -0.98 10.10 -18.17
N VAL A 52 -2.08 10.30 -17.45
CA VAL A 52 -2.96 11.46 -17.66
C VAL A 52 -2.24 12.75 -17.34
N LEU A 53 -1.48 12.82 -16.24
CA LEU A 53 -0.68 13.99 -15.90
C LEU A 53 0.41 14.27 -16.93
N GLY A 54 1.10 13.24 -17.43
CA GLY A 54 2.11 13.40 -18.47
C GLY A 54 1.53 13.99 -19.76
N VAL A 55 0.39 13.46 -20.20
CA VAL A 55 -0.32 13.99 -21.38
C VAL A 55 -0.83 15.42 -21.13
N LEU A 56 -1.39 15.68 -19.95
CA LEU A 56 -1.91 17.00 -19.59
C LEU A 56 -0.79 18.07 -19.62
N VAL A 57 0.37 17.77 -19.02
CA VAL A 57 1.53 18.68 -18.99
C VAL A 57 2.10 18.89 -20.40
N PHE A 58 2.18 17.82 -21.21
CA PHE A 58 2.58 17.95 -22.61
C PHE A 58 1.70 18.92 -23.40
N PHE A 59 0.37 18.79 -23.28
CA PHE A 59 -0.55 19.73 -23.92
C PHE A 59 -0.53 21.14 -23.30
N HIS A 60 -0.21 21.26 -22.01
CA HIS A 60 -0.05 22.54 -21.34
C HIS A 60 1.11 23.35 -21.94
N GLU A 61 2.28 22.73 -22.08
CA GLU A 61 3.46 23.35 -22.68
C GLU A 61 3.27 23.60 -24.18
N LEU A 62 2.60 22.68 -24.89
CA LEU A 62 2.25 22.88 -26.29
C LEU A 62 1.32 24.08 -26.49
N GLY A 63 0.40 24.31 -25.55
CA GLY A 63 -0.47 25.48 -25.52
C GLY A 63 0.33 26.78 -25.42
N HIS A 64 1.31 26.83 -24.51
CA HIS A 64 2.22 27.98 -24.38
C HIS A 64 3.00 28.24 -25.66
N TYR A 65 3.57 27.18 -26.26
CA TYR A 65 4.28 27.28 -27.53
C TYR A 65 3.37 27.78 -28.66
N TRP A 66 2.14 27.30 -28.73
CA TRP A 66 1.17 27.70 -29.77
C TRP A 66 0.76 29.16 -29.64
N VAL A 67 0.55 29.65 -28.42
CA VAL A 67 0.24 31.06 -28.14
C VAL A 67 1.45 31.95 -28.44
N ALA A 68 2.65 31.57 -28.00
CA ALA A 68 3.89 32.30 -28.28
C ALA A 68 4.14 32.43 -29.80
N ARG A 69 3.99 31.33 -30.54
CA ARG A 69 4.16 31.31 -32.00
C ARG A 69 3.11 32.15 -32.73
N ARG A 70 1.86 32.19 -32.26
CA ARG A 70 0.84 33.10 -32.82
C ARG A 70 1.15 34.57 -32.55
N ASN A 71 1.81 34.87 -31.44
CA ASN A 71 2.22 36.23 -31.10
C ASN A 71 3.57 36.64 -31.71
N GLY A 72 4.15 35.81 -32.59
CA GLY A 72 5.43 36.10 -33.25
C GLY A 72 6.66 35.96 -32.36
N ILE A 73 6.52 35.31 -31.19
CA ILE A 73 7.61 35.05 -30.26
C ILE A 73 8.32 33.77 -30.70
N VAL A 74 9.63 33.86 -30.97
CA VAL A 74 10.47 32.72 -31.29
C VAL A 74 10.76 31.98 -29.98
N VAL A 75 10.21 30.79 -29.82
CA VAL A 75 10.50 29.92 -28.68
C VAL A 75 11.72 29.08 -29.05
N GLU A 76 12.85 29.34 -28.39
CA GLU A 76 14.15 28.72 -28.70
C GLU A 76 14.26 27.28 -28.18
N GLU A 77 13.56 26.95 -27.08
CA GLU A 77 13.60 25.62 -26.46
C GLU A 77 12.23 25.20 -25.93
N PHE A 78 11.84 23.95 -26.21
CA PHE A 78 10.65 23.32 -25.65
C PHE A 78 11.07 22.56 -24.38
N GLY A 79 11.06 23.24 -23.24
CA GLY A 79 11.46 22.66 -21.96
C GLY A 79 10.31 21.91 -21.30
N MET A 80 10.43 20.59 -21.15
CA MET A 80 9.57 19.81 -20.25
C MET A 80 10.07 19.97 -18.82
N GLY A 81 9.56 20.96 -18.07
CA GLY A 81 10.03 21.26 -16.71
C GLY A 81 9.95 22.73 -16.30
N TYR A 82 10.77 23.14 -15.31
CA TYR A 82 10.77 24.51 -14.75
C TYR A 82 11.19 25.55 -15.81
N PRO A 83 10.50 26.71 -15.88
CA PRO A 83 10.77 27.79 -16.84
C PRO A 83 12.13 28.46 -16.64
#